data_AF-A0A1Q7YBX0-F1
#
_entry.id   AF-A0A1Q7YBX0-F1
#
_cell.length_a   1.000
_cell.length_b   1.000
_cell.length_c   1.000
_cell.angle_alpha   90.00
_cell.angle_beta   90.00
_cell.angle_gamma   90.00
#
_symmetry.space_group_name_H-M   'P 1'
#
loop_
_entity.id
_entity.type
_entity.pdbx_description
1 polymer ?
#
loop_
_entity_poly.entity_id
_entity_poly.type
_entity_poly.pdbx_seq_one_letter_code
_entity_poly.pdbx_strand_id
1 'polypeptide(L)'
;MLSPYADLSTDKWLSKTKELIELHPLKLNVIKDIALLSWGTLWLTKIGEGDTAIRLEEIEVPATVVGYFFEKLFAKELQSRFPTEWRGGQSKDEKDIVCINHPFYSIEMKTSGQLGVKIFGNRSYGQKAEDESLVSKVEKSGYYITANFYGKTLTLLRFGWIDASDWKPQKSATGQAASLSNDVYKYKLIEIPGDYRLSAPIGLLNGIGVKAVKEFAEESVVTIYDLLNYQGSNKRIHRFREIAKDQIYKFT
;
A
#
# COMPACT_ATOMS: atom_id res chain seq x y z
N MET A 1 -11.52 -18.28 9.52
CA MET A 1 -12.45 -18.22 8.38
C MET A 1 -11.86 -18.98 7.20
N LEU A 2 -12.73 -19.65 6.43
CA LEU A 2 -12.33 -20.33 5.20
C LEU A 2 -11.94 -19.28 4.15
N SER A 3 -10.86 -19.54 3.41
CA SER A 3 -10.41 -18.64 2.34
C SER A 3 -11.51 -18.52 1.27
N PRO A 4 -11.85 -17.30 0.80
CA PRO A 4 -12.73 -17.11 -0.35
C PRO A 4 -12.18 -17.68 -1.66
N TYR A 5 -10.88 -18.03 -1.68
CA TYR A 5 -10.18 -18.63 -2.81
C TYR A 5 -10.01 -20.14 -2.65
N ALA A 6 -10.56 -20.73 -1.58
CA ALA A 6 -10.55 -22.17 -1.40
C ALA A 6 -11.12 -22.86 -2.64
N ASP A 7 -10.44 -23.92 -3.09
CA ASP A 7 -10.80 -24.74 -4.25
C ASP A 7 -10.83 -24.00 -5.61
N LEU A 8 -10.37 -22.75 -5.67
CA LEU A 8 -10.20 -22.00 -6.91
C LEU A 8 -8.77 -22.14 -7.45
N SER A 9 -8.66 -22.45 -8.74
CA SER A 9 -7.41 -22.33 -9.48
C SER A 9 -6.99 -20.86 -9.61
N THR A 10 -5.68 -20.61 -9.72
CA THR A 10 -5.09 -19.25 -9.71
C THR A 10 -5.67 -18.33 -10.79
N ASP A 11 -6.03 -18.87 -11.95
CA ASP A 11 -6.66 -18.13 -13.05
C ASP A 11 -8.04 -17.55 -12.68
N LYS A 12 -8.74 -18.13 -11.69
CA LYS A 12 -10.03 -17.65 -11.19
C LYS A 12 -9.92 -16.66 -10.04
N TRP A 13 -8.72 -16.46 -9.48
CA TRP A 13 -8.55 -15.58 -8.32
C TRP A 13 -8.92 -14.14 -8.63
N LEU A 14 -8.50 -13.61 -9.78
CA LEU A 14 -8.78 -12.22 -10.16
C LEU A 14 -10.29 -11.93 -10.23
N SER A 15 -11.07 -12.83 -10.84
CA SER A 15 -12.52 -12.69 -10.88
C SER A 15 -13.13 -12.72 -9.49
N LYS A 16 -12.64 -13.62 -8.61
CA LYS A 16 -13.12 -13.70 -7.24
C LYS A 16 -12.78 -12.44 -6.43
N THR A 17 -11.59 -11.88 -6.61
CA THR A 17 -11.19 -10.63 -5.96
C THR A 17 -12.06 -9.46 -6.38
N LYS A 18 -12.42 -9.37 -7.66
CA LYS A 18 -13.36 -8.33 -8.13
C LYS A 18 -14.73 -8.45 -7.47
N GLU A 19 -15.27 -9.66 -7.40
CA GLU A 19 -16.54 -9.95 -6.69
C GLU A 19 -16.47 -9.52 -5.21
N LEU A 20 -15.40 -9.89 -4.50
CA LEU A 20 -15.20 -9.51 -3.10
C LEU A 20 -15.16 -7.99 -2.92
N ILE A 21 -14.48 -7.27 -3.82
CA ILE A 21 -14.39 -5.81 -3.78
C ILE A 21 -15.74 -5.16 -4.08
N GLU A 22 -16.52 -5.70 -5.01
CA GLU A 22 -17.86 -5.20 -5.33
C GLU A 22 -18.82 -5.33 -4.15
N LEU A 23 -18.77 -6.48 -3.45
CA LEU A 23 -19.55 -6.76 -2.24
C LEU A 23 -19.10 -5.93 -1.03
N HIS A 24 -17.85 -5.49 -1.00
CA HIS A 24 -17.32 -4.72 0.11
C HIS A 24 -18.05 -3.36 0.26
N PRO A 25 -18.44 -2.96 1.50
CA PRO A 25 -19.15 -1.69 1.72
C PRO A 25 -18.29 -0.45 1.42
N LEU A 26 -16.99 -0.51 1.72
CA LEU A 26 -16.04 0.57 1.39
C LEU A 26 -15.61 0.51 -0.08
N LYS A 27 -15.92 1.54 -0.86
CA LYS A 27 -15.63 1.60 -2.31
C LYS A 27 -14.22 2.14 -2.61
N LEU A 28 -13.63 1.68 -3.72
CA LEU A 28 -12.24 2.00 -4.10
C LEU A 28 -11.97 3.51 -4.23
N ASN A 29 -12.92 4.28 -4.75
CA ASN A 29 -12.80 5.74 -4.84
C ASN A 29 -12.75 6.38 -3.44
N VAL A 30 -13.58 5.92 -2.50
CA VAL A 30 -13.56 6.39 -1.11
C VAL A 30 -12.21 6.05 -0.46
N ILE A 31 -11.69 4.83 -0.67
CA ILE A 31 -10.36 4.44 -0.19
C ILE A 31 -9.28 5.39 -0.73
N LYS A 32 -9.30 5.67 -2.04
CA LYS A 32 -8.36 6.59 -2.70
C LYS A 32 -8.43 7.97 -2.08
N ASP A 33 -9.63 8.54 -1.99
CA ASP A 33 -9.82 9.93 -1.58
C ASP A 33 -9.39 10.14 -0.12
N ILE A 34 -9.72 9.19 0.76
CA ILE A 34 -9.27 9.20 2.15
C ILE A 34 -7.75 9.01 2.22
N ALA A 35 -7.18 8.05 1.47
CA ALA A 35 -5.73 7.84 1.45
C ALA A 35 -4.98 9.10 1.03
N LEU A 36 -5.41 9.78 -0.04
CA LEU A 36 -4.74 11.00 -0.50
C LEU A 36 -4.87 12.15 0.50
N LEU A 37 -6.05 12.33 1.09
CA LEU A 37 -6.25 13.33 2.13
C LEU A 37 -5.36 13.05 3.35
N SER A 38 -5.44 11.84 3.91
CA SER A 38 -4.65 11.44 5.08
C SER A 38 -3.15 11.50 4.82
N TRP A 39 -2.69 11.17 3.61
CA TRP A 39 -1.29 11.28 3.22
C TRP A 39 -0.83 12.74 3.19
N GLY A 40 -1.64 13.64 2.63
CA GLY A 40 -1.38 15.08 2.67
C GLY A 40 -1.36 15.63 4.10
N THR A 41 -2.35 15.25 4.92
CA THR A 41 -2.42 15.64 6.34
C THR A 41 -1.22 15.17 7.14
N LEU A 42 -0.71 13.95 6.88
CA LEU A 42 0.49 13.43 7.54
C LEU A 42 1.66 14.39 7.36
N TRP A 43 1.96 14.82 6.13
CA TRP A 43 3.12 15.68 5.88
C TRP A 43 2.93 17.12 6.37
N LEU A 44 1.67 17.57 6.51
CA LEU A 44 1.32 18.85 7.15
C LEU A 44 1.33 18.79 8.68
N THR A 45 1.44 17.59 9.28
CA THR A 45 1.39 17.41 10.73
C THR A 45 2.63 18.02 11.39
N LYS A 46 2.40 18.69 12.52
CA LYS A 46 3.45 19.28 13.37
C LYS A 46 3.56 18.50 14.69
N ILE A 47 4.78 18.36 15.19
CA ILE A 47 5.08 17.86 16.53
C ILE A 47 5.69 19.01 17.33
N GLY A 48 5.25 19.20 18.58
CA GLY A 48 5.67 20.31 19.43
C GLY A 48 4.74 21.52 19.36
N GLU A 49 5.09 22.58 20.08
CA GLU A 49 4.26 23.79 20.23
C GLU A 49 5.09 25.07 20.01
N GLY A 50 4.41 26.14 19.58
CA GLY A 50 5.03 27.44 19.33
C GLY A 50 6.21 27.36 18.38
N ASP A 51 7.31 28.03 18.74
CA ASP A 51 8.55 28.09 17.95
C ASP A 51 9.34 26.78 17.94
N THR A 52 8.96 25.80 18.76
CA THR A 52 9.58 24.46 18.79
C THR A 52 8.86 23.45 17.91
N ALA A 53 7.74 23.84 17.28
CA ALA A 53 6.96 22.95 16.44
C ALA A 53 7.70 22.64 15.13
N ILE A 54 7.91 21.34 14.87
CA ILE A 54 8.58 20.85 13.66
C ILE A 54 7.55 20.11 12.81
N ARG A 55 7.51 20.38 11.50
CA ARG A 55 6.66 19.58 10.59
C ARG A 55 7.31 18.23 10.33
N LEU A 56 6.49 17.19 10.20
CA LEU A 56 6.99 15.86 9.82
C LEU A 56 7.76 15.88 8.49
N GLU A 57 7.40 16.81 7.59
CA GLU A 57 8.13 16.98 6.33
C GLU A 57 9.55 17.55 6.49
N GLU A 58 9.86 18.20 7.61
CA GLU A 58 11.16 18.85 7.84
C GLU A 58 12.22 17.89 8.39
N ILE A 59 11.83 16.64 8.69
CA ILE A 59 12.71 15.63 9.31
C ILE A 59 12.66 14.30 8.55
N GLU A 60 13.69 13.48 8.76
CA GLU A 60 13.70 12.10 8.27
C GLU A 60 12.89 11.20 9.23
N VAL A 61 11.65 10.91 8.86
CA VAL A 61 10.76 10.05 9.64
C VAL A 61 10.93 8.59 9.23
N PRO A 62 11.18 7.65 10.17
CA PRO A 62 11.25 6.22 9.85
C PRO A 62 9.97 5.73 9.17
N ALA A 63 10.10 4.86 8.16
CA ALA A 63 8.97 4.36 7.37
C ALA A 63 7.87 3.68 8.22
N THR A 64 8.24 3.06 9.33
CA THR A 64 7.29 2.46 10.29
C THR A 64 6.44 3.52 11.00
N VAL A 65 7.02 4.67 11.33
CA VAL A 65 6.33 5.80 11.96
C VAL A 65 5.40 6.47 10.94
N VAL A 66 5.86 6.66 9.70
CA VAL A 66 5.00 7.15 8.60
C VAL A 66 3.81 6.22 8.41
N GLY A 67 4.06 4.90 8.33
CA GLY A 67 3.00 3.90 8.19
C GLY A 67 1.97 3.94 9.32
N TYR A 68 2.44 4.02 10.57
CA TYR A 68 1.58 4.12 11.75
C TYR A 68 0.72 5.39 11.73
N PHE A 69 1.30 6.56 11.47
CA PHE A 69 0.51 7.79 11.41
C PHE A 69 -0.48 7.78 10.25
N PHE A 70 -0.08 7.26 9.09
CA PHE A 70 -0.98 7.15 7.96
C PHE A 70 -2.19 6.27 8.27
N GLU A 71 -1.98 5.11 8.88
CA GLU A 71 -3.07 4.22 9.34
C GLU A 71 -4.01 4.94 10.30
N LYS A 72 -3.49 5.65 11.31
CA LYS A 72 -4.32 6.35 12.29
C LYS A 72 -5.11 7.50 11.67
N LEU A 73 -4.49 8.28 10.78
CA LEU A 73 -5.17 9.35 10.07
C LEU A 73 -6.25 8.81 9.12
N PHE A 74 -5.95 7.73 8.39
CA PHE A 74 -6.91 7.08 7.50
C PHE A 74 -8.14 6.59 8.27
N ALA A 75 -7.91 5.82 9.35
CA ALA A 75 -9.00 5.27 10.15
C ALA A 75 -9.85 6.38 10.79
N LYS A 76 -9.21 7.47 11.26
CA LYS A 76 -9.90 8.62 11.84
C LYS A 76 -10.72 9.38 10.81
N GLU A 77 -10.18 9.59 9.62
CA GLU A 77 -10.89 10.25 8.52
C GLU A 77 -12.09 9.42 8.06
N LEU A 78 -11.92 8.10 7.92
CA LEU A 78 -13.02 7.19 7.57
C LEU A 78 -14.12 7.20 8.63
N GLN A 79 -13.76 7.13 9.91
CA GLN A 79 -14.71 7.25 11.02
C GLN A 79 -15.42 8.60 11.02
N SER A 80 -14.74 9.69 10.68
CA SER A 80 -15.35 11.02 10.62
C SER A 80 -16.46 11.09 9.55
N ARG A 81 -16.21 10.48 8.38
CA ARG A 81 -17.19 10.44 7.28
C ARG A 81 -18.34 9.47 7.53
N PHE A 82 -18.06 8.36 8.21
CA PHE A 82 -19.02 7.26 8.40
C PHE A 82 -19.02 6.75 9.87
N PRO A 83 -19.43 7.59 10.84
CA PRO A 83 -19.20 7.35 12.27
C PRO A 83 -19.95 6.15 12.85
N THR A 84 -21.03 5.71 12.22
CA THR A 84 -21.83 4.55 12.63
C THR A 84 -21.46 3.27 11.89
N GLU A 85 -20.58 3.35 10.88
CA GLU A 85 -20.19 2.21 10.05
C GLU A 85 -18.74 1.80 10.27
N TRP A 86 -17.85 2.77 10.55
CA TRP A 86 -16.41 2.55 10.60
C TRP A 86 -15.76 3.19 11.83
N ARG A 87 -14.73 2.53 12.35
CA ARG A 87 -13.84 3.07 13.38
C ARG A 87 -12.43 2.50 13.23
N GLY A 88 -11.46 3.13 13.89
CA GLY A 88 -10.15 2.51 14.09
C GLY A 88 -10.22 1.31 15.05
N GLY A 89 -9.28 0.38 14.89
CA GLY A 89 -9.03 -0.69 15.87
C GLY A 89 -8.64 -0.11 17.24
N GLN A 90 -9.22 -0.68 18.30
CA GLN A 90 -9.06 -0.24 19.69
C GLN A 90 -8.26 -1.22 20.54
N SER A 91 -8.05 -2.45 20.04
CA SER A 91 -7.27 -3.48 20.72
C SER A 91 -6.35 -4.20 19.73
N LYS A 92 -5.42 -4.98 20.27
CA LYS A 92 -4.52 -5.82 19.47
C LYS A 92 -5.22 -6.99 18.80
N ASP A 93 -6.46 -7.31 19.18
CA ASP A 93 -7.26 -8.41 18.64
C ASP A 93 -8.17 -7.96 17.48
N GLU A 94 -8.17 -6.66 17.16
CA GLU A 94 -8.94 -6.08 16.08
C GLU A 94 -8.08 -5.76 14.86
N LYS A 95 -8.75 -5.65 13.71
CA LYS A 95 -8.17 -5.08 12.50
C LYS A 95 -7.91 -3.58 12.67
N ASP A 96 -7.00 -3.04 11.87
CA ASP A 96 -6.63 -1.63 11.91
C ASP A 96 -7.84 -0.69 11.65
N ILE A 97 -8.73 -1.12 10.76
CA ILE A 97 -10.01 -0.46 10.45
C ILE A 97 -11.14 -1.47 10.67
N VAL A 98 -12.10 -1.13 11.53
CA VAL A 98 -13.21 -2.01 11.90
C VAL A 98 -14.50 -1.56 11.25
N CYS A 99 -15.17 -2.49 10.56
CA CYS A 99 -16.55 -2.32 10.11
C CYS A 99 -17.49 -2.69 11.27
N ILE A 100 -18.17 -1.68 11.84
CA ILE A 100 -18.93 -1.79 13.10
C ILE A 100 -20.03 -2.84 13.01
N ASN A 101 -20.81 -2.80 11.93
CA ASN A 101 -22.00 -3.65 11.79
C ASN A 101 -21.69 -5.02 11.19
N HIS A 102 -20.54 -5.17 10.52
CA HIS A 102 -20.17 -6.39 9.81
C HIS A 102 -18.65 -6.65 9.92
N PRO A 103 -18.16 -7.21 11.04
CA PRO A 103 -16.72 -7.37 11.29
C PRO A 103 -15.94 -8.12 10.19
N PHE A 104 -16.60 -8.96 9.41
CA PHE A 104 -16.06 -9.62 8.21
C PHE A 104 -15.41 -8.64 7.21
N TYR A 105 -15.97 -7.44 7.08
CA TYR A 105 -15.46 -6.38 6.18
C TYR A 105 -14.42 -5.47 6.86
N SER A 106 -13.90 -5.86 8.01
CA SER A 106 -12.80 -5.11 8.65
C SER A 106 -11.50 -5.30 7.88
N ILE A 107 -10.63 -4.29 7.91
CA ILE A 107 -9.52 -4.12 6.99
C ILE A 107 -8.20 -3.99 7.77
N GLU A 108 -7.19 -4.74 7.35
CA GLU A 108 -5.79 -4.51 7.71
C GLU A 108 -5.17 -3.45 6.81
N MET A 109 -4.30 -2.62 7.36
CA MET A 109 -3.44 -1.75 6.58
C MET A 109 -2.00 -2.27 6.59
N LYS A 110 -1.34 -2.22 5.44
CA LYS A 110 0.10 -2.48 5.34
C LYS A 110 0.78 -1.43 4.47
N THR A 111 1.81 -0.80 5.02
CA THR A 111 2.56 0.24 4.32
C THR A 111 3.99 -0.20 4.04
N SER A 112 4.60 0.27 2.95
CA SER A 112 6.03 0.03 2.68
C SER A 112 6.68 1.26 2.07
N GLY A 113 7.75 1.75 2.72
CA GLY A 113 8.55 2.89 2.29
C GLY A 113 9.73 2.54 1.38
N GLN A 114 9.85 1.28 0.96
CA GLN A 114 10.94 0.85 0.07
C GLN A 114 10.69 1.31 -1.36
N LEU A 115 11.75 1.59 -2.11
CA LEU A 115 11.62 1.77 -3.56
C LEU A 115 11.22 0.44 -4.20
N GLY A 116 9.94 0.32 -4.55
CA GLY A 116 9.37 -0.86 -5.16
C GLY A 116 7.88 -0.98 -4.86
N VAL A 117 7.30 -2.11 -5.28
CA VAL A 117 5.84 -2.36 -5.19
C VAL A 117 5.46 -3.42 -4.17
N LYS A 118 6.45 -3.99 -3.45
CA LYS A 118 6.22 -5.07 -2.49
C LYS A 118 5.83 -4.52 -1.13
N ILE A 119 5.03 -5.27 -0.40
CA ILE A 119 4.73 -5.05 1.01
C ILE A 119 5.18 -6.26 1.83
N PHE A 120 5.41 -6.02 3.12
CA PHE A 120 5.94 -7.00 4.04
C PHE A 120 5.03 -7.11 5.25
N GLY A 121 4.77 -8.34 5.67
CA GLY A 121 4.05 -8.65 6.90
C GLY A 121 5.00 -8.80 8.07
N ASN A 122 4.46 -8.80 9.28
CA ASN A 122 5.24 -9.09 10.48
C ASN A 122 5.79 -10.52 10.41
N ARG A 123 6.98 -10.76 11.00
CA ARG A 123 7.61 -12.10 11.08
C ARG A 123 6.65 -13.18 11.59
N SER A 124 5.78 -12.83 12.53
CA SER A 124 4.77 -13.73 13.12
C SER A 124 3.71 -14.22 12.13
N TYR A 125 3.60 -13.65 10.93
CA TYR A 125 2.57 -14.04 9.96
C TYR A 125 2.84 -15.40 9.32
N GLY A 126 4.11 -15.78 9.15
CA GLY A 126 4.48 -17.04 8.51
C GLY A 126 4.83 -18.18 9.47
N GLN A 127 4.84 -17.94 10.78
CA GLN A 127 5.08 -18.99 11.76
C GLN A 127 3.77 -19.74 12.02
N LYS A 128 3.73 -21.04 11.66
CA LYS A 128 2.71 -21.95 12.19
C LYS A 128 2.99 -22.09 13.68
N ALA A 129 2.06 -21.69 14.54
CA ALA A 129 2.20 -21.99 15.96
C ALA A 129 2.12 -23.51 16.11
N GLU A 130 3.11 -24.12 16.76
CA GLU A 130 3.05 -25.53 17.19
C GLU A 130 2.01 -25.75 18.30
N ASP A 131 1.52 -24.64 18.86
CA ASP A 131 0.57 -24.57 19.95
C ASP A 131 -0.62 -23.70 19.51
N GLU A 132 -1.80 -24.31 19.30
CA GLU A 132 -3.04 -23.61 18.89
C GLU A 132 -3.44 -22.51 19.89
N SER A 133 -2.90 -22.55 21.11
CA SER A 133 -3.10 -21.57 22.17
C SER A 133 -2.31 -20.25 22.00
N LEU A 134 -1.29 -20.22 21.11
CA LEU A 134 -0.43 -19.06 20.84
C LEU A 134 -0.74 -18.37 19.50
N VAL A 135 -1.79 -18.82 18.79
CA VAL A 135 -2.30 -18.10 17.62
C VAL A 135 -2.71 -16.71 18.11
N SER A 136 -2.07 -15.67 17.60
CA SER A 136 -2.55 -14.30 17.78
C SER A 136 -4.04 -14.30 17.42
N LYS A 137 -4.92 -13.94 18.38
CA LYS A 137 -6.38 -14.00 18.23
C LYS A 137 -6.91 -13.19 17.03
N VAL A 138 -6.09 -12.28 16.49
CA VAL A 138 -6.33 -11.63 15.20
C VAL A 138 -6.32 -12.65 14.08
N GLU A 139 -7.47 -12.83 13.46
CA GLU A 139 -7.59 -13.52 12.19
C GLU A 139 -6.73 -12.81 11.14
N LYS A 140 -5.64 -13.44 10.69
CA LYS A 140 -4.69 -12.83 9.71
C LYS A 140 -5.20 -12.85 8.27
N SER A 141 -6.25 -13.62 7.97
CA SER A 141 -6.94 -13.54 6.69
C SER A 141 -7.91 -12.37 6.69
N GLY A 142 -8.13 -11.72 5.56
CA GLY A 142 -9.14 -10.67 5.47
C GLY A 142 -8.87 -9.65 4.38
N TYR A 143 -9.60 -8.54 4.42
CA TYR A 143 -9.38 -7.41 3.54
C TYR A 143 -8.13 -6.63 3.93
N TYR A 144 -7.38 -6.17 2.93
CA TYR A 144 -6.17 -5.38 3.07
C TYR A 144 -6.22 -4.14 2.21
N ILE A 145 -5.91 -2.99 2.81
CA ILE A 145 -5.43 -1.81 2.10
C ILE A 145 -3.90 -1.83 2.16
N THR A 146 -3.24 -1.80 1.01
CA THR A 146 -1.78 -1.70 0.96
C THR A 146 -1.35 -0.36 0.36
N ALA A 147 -0.39 0.30 0.99
CA ALA A 147 0.15 1.57 0.51
C ALA A 147 1.68 1.50 0.37
N ASN A 148 2.20 1.66 -0.84
CA ASN A 148 3.61 1.89 -1.07
C ASN A 148 3.91 3.38 -1.16
N PHE A 149 5.06 3.78 -0.64
CA PHE A 149 5.55 5.14 -0.73
C PHE A 149 7.07 5.15 -0.89
N TYR A 150 7.60 6.28 -1.35
CA TYR A 150 9.04 6.54 -1.38
C TYR A 150 9.29 7.99 -0.99
N GLY A 151 10.06 8.19 0.08
CA GLY A 151 10.16 9.50 0.73
C GLY A 151 8.77 9.97 1.17
N LYS A 152 8.34 11.13 0.67
CA LYS A 152 7.02 11.72 0.96
C LYS A 152 5.95 11.39 -0.07
N THR A 153 6.30 10.66 -1.12
CA THR A 153 5.38 10.39 -2.23
C THR A 153 4.68 9.07 -2.03
N LEU A 154 3.34 9.08 -2.00
CA LEU A 154 2.53 7.88 -2.13
C LEU A 154 2.63 7.36 -3.57
N THR A 155 3.02 6.11 -3.76
CA THR A 155 3.37 5.57 -5.09
C THR A 155 2.42 4.49 -5.57
N LEU A 156 1.73 3.80 -4.65
CA LEU A 156 0.77 2.76 -5.01
C LEU A 156 -0.21 2.46 -3.88
N LEU A 157 -1.49 2.42 -4.22
CA LEU A 157 -2.56 1.92 -3.37
C LEU A 157 -3.13 0.64 -3.97
N ARG A 158 -3.45 -0.34 -3.12
CA ARG A 158 -4.20 -1.53 -3.52
C ARG A 158 -5.23 -1.91 -2.47
N PHE A 159 -6.26 -2.62 -2.93
CA PHE A 159 -7.27 -3.22 -2.08
C PHE A 159 -7.58 -4.65 -2.51
N GLY A 160 -7.85 -5.53 -1.55
CA GLY A 160 -8.22 -6.92 -1.85
C GLY A 160 -8.18 -7.80 -0.62
N TRP A 161 -8.15 -9.12 -0.81
CA TRP A 161 -8.14 -10.10 0.26
C TRP A 161 -6.83 -10.88 0.29
N ILE A 162 -6.21 -10.99 1.46
CA ILE A 162 -5.01 -11.81 1.66
C ILE A 162 -5.34 -12.89 2.68
N ASP A 163 -4.98 -14.13 2.38
CA ASP A 163 -5.09 -15.22 3.33
C ASP A 163 -3.85 -15.27 4.24
N ALA A 164 -4.04 -15.72 5.48
CA ALA A 164 -2.93 -15.97 6.39
C ALA A 164 -1.84 -16.87 5.77
N SER A 165 -2.25 -17.85 4.96
CA SER A 165 -1.35 -18.78 4.25
C SER A 165 -0.61 -18.17 3.05
N ASP A 166 -1.03 -17.01 2.56
CA ASP A 166 -0.32 -16.30 1.48
C ASP A 166 1.03 -15.72 1.99
N TRP A 167 1.12 -15.47 3.29
CA TRP A 167 2.32 -14.95 3.94
C TRP A 167 3.39 -16.03 4.07
N LYS A 168 4.47 -15.85 3.30
CA LYS A 168 5.63 -16.74 3.34
C LYS A 168 6.60 -16.29 4.43
N PRO A 169 6.88 -17.12 5.46
CA PRO A 169 7.93 -16.84 6.42
C PRO A 169 9.29 -16.80 5.72
N GLN A 170 10.16 -15.91 6.16
CA GLN A 170 11.57 -16.01 5.78
C GLN A 170 12.23 -17.17 6.52
N LYS A 171 12.99 -18.00 5.79
CA LYS A 171 13.75 -19.14 6.33
C LYS A 171 14.98 -18.73 7.15
N SER A 172 15.48 -17.49 6.98
CA SER A 172 16.66 -16.99 7.70
C SER A 172 16.30 -16.45 9.07
N ALA A 173 17.09 -16.79 10.10
CA ALA A 173 16.94 -16.30 11.47
C ALA A 173 17.06 -14.75 11.59
N THR A 174 17.68 -14.10 10.61
CA THR A 174 17.89 -12.64 10.54
C THR A 174 16.78 -11.88 9.81
N GLY A 175 15.83 -12.59 9.18
CA GLY A 175 14.72 -12.00 8.44
C GLY A 175 13.58 -11.53 9.33
N GLN A 176 13.26 -10.23 9.32
CA GLN A 176 12.22 -9.63 10.16
C GLN A 176 10.83 -9.58 9.51
N ALA A 177 10.67 -10.08 8.28
CA ALA A 177 9.48 -9.84 7.46
C ALA A 177 8.92 -11.12 6.81
N ALA A 178 7.59 -11.21 6.74
CA ALA A 178 6.89 -12.16 5.87
C ALA A 178 6.64 -11.53 4.49
N SER A 179 6.69 -12.34 3.44
CA SER A 179 6.55 -11.87 2.05
C SER A 179 5.40 -12.54 1.31
N LEU A 180 4.92 -11.92 0.23
CA LEU A 180 3.86 -12.46 -0.62
C LEU A 180 4.43 -12.93 -1.96
N SER A 181 3.78 -13.91 -2.59
CA SER A 181 4.09 -14.31 -3.97
C SER A 181 3.61 -13.26 -4.97
N ASN A 182 4.15 -13.32 -6.21
CA ASN A 182 3.70 -12.44 -7.29
C ASN A 182 2.22 -12.66 -7.65
N ASP A 183 1.69 -13.88 -7.49
CA ASP A 183 0.29 -14.19 -7.78
C ASP A 183 -0.67 -13.44 -6.86
N VAL A 184 -0.31 -13.23 -5.59
CA VAL A 184 -1.12 -12.43 -4.65
C VAL A 184 -1.21 -10.99 -5.15
N TYR A 185 -0.08 -10.37 -5.51
CA TYR A 185 -0.08 -9.02 -6.07
C TYR A 185 -0.85 -8.91 -7.38
N LYS A 186 -0.76 -9.95 -8.24
CA LYS A 186 -1.35 -9.94 -9.57
C LYS A 186 -2.85 -10.17 -9.55
N TYR A 187 -3.33 -11.04 -8.64
CA TYR A 187 -4.70 -11.54 -8.70
C TYR A 187 -5.53 -11.18 -7.47
N LYS A 188 -4.94 -11.12 -6.28
CA LYS A 188 -5.66 -10.91 -5.01
C LYS A 188 -5.69 -9.46 -4.53
N LEU A 189 -4.83 -8.59 -5.07
CA LEU A 189 -4.75 -7.17 -4.74
C LEU A 189 -4.98 -6.33 -6.00
N ILE A 190 -6.08 -5.59 -6.04
CA ILE A 190 -6.39 -4.68 -7.14
C ILE A 190 -5.75 -3.34 -6.89
N GLU A 191 -4.99 -2.84 -7.87
CA GLU A 191 -4.43 -1.49 -7.82
C GLU A 191 -5.54 -0.45 -7.91
N ILE A 192 -5.46 0.57 -7.06
CA ILE A 192 -6.39 1.70 -7.07
C ILE A 192 -5.78 2.80 -7.97
N PRO A 193 -6.38 3.07 -9.16
CA PRO A 193 -5.83 3.99 -10.13
C PRO A 193 -5.90 5.44 -9.65
N GLY A 194 -5.04 6.30 -10.20
CA GLY A 194 -5.08 7.75 -9.97
C GLY A 194 -3.77 8.49 -10.23
N ASP A 195 -3.90 9.78 -10.49
CA ASP A 195 -2.80 10.66 -10.88
C ASP A 195 -1.72 10.86 -9.81
N TYR A 196 -2.00 10.48 -8.55
CA TYR A 196 -0.99 10.46 -7.49
C TYR A 196 0.26 9.65 -7.87
N ARG A 197 0.10 8.65 -8.75
CA ARG A 197 1.19 7.83 -9.27
C ARG A 197 2.16 8.62 -10.15
N LEU A 198 1.73 9.74 -10.74
CA LEU A 198 2.58 10.55 -11.62
C LEU A 198 3.71 11.24 -10.85
N SER A 199 3.52 11.52 -9.56
CA SER A 199 4.57 12.07 -8.69
C SER A 199 5.60 11.03 -8.27
N ALA A 200 5.37 9.74 -8.54
CA ALA A 200 6.27 8.67 -8.14
C ALA A 200 7.60 8.75 -8.90
N PRO A 201 8.73 8.35 -8.29
CA PRO A 201 10.04 8.42 -8.93
C PRO A 201 10.11 7.46 -10.11
N ILE A 202 10.80 7.87 -11.19
CA ILE A 202 10.99 7.05 -12.39
C ILE A 202 11.68 5.70 -12.13
N GLY A 203 12.43 5.58 -11.03
CA GLY A 203 13.07 4.34 -10.61
C GLY A 203 12.09 3.20 -10.26
N LEU A 204 10.79 3.48 -10.17
CA LEU A 204 9.75 2.46 -10.01
C LEU A 204 9.34 1.80 -11.34
N LEU A 205 9.65 2.43 -12.48
CA LEU A 205 9.28 1.89 -13.78
C LEU A 205 10.20 0.73 -14.16
N ASN A 206 9.60 -0.33 -14.71
CA ASN A 206 10.37 -1.48 -15.15
C ASN A 206 11.40 -1.07 -16.20
N GLY A 207 12.65 -1.47 -15.98
CA GLY A 207 13.77 -1.18 -16.87
C GLY A 207 14.56 0.09 -16.55
N ILE A 208 14.09 0.96 -15.63
CA ILE A 208 14.83 2.15 -15.19
C ILE A 208 15.66 1.80 -13.95
N GLY A 209 16.95 1.51 -14.16
CA GLY A 209 17.91 1.27 -13.08
C GLY A 209 18.54 2.55 -12.53
N VAL A 210 19.27 2.42 -11.41
CA VAL A 210 19.91 3.55 -10.69
C VAL A 210 20.74 4.46 -11.59
N LYS A 211 21.48 3.90 -12.57
CA LYS A 211 22.27 4.70 -13.52
C LYS A 211 21.37 5.59 -14.40
N ALA A 212 20.26 5.05 -14.90
CA ALA A 212 19.32 5.81 -15.72
C ALA A 212 18.63 6.90 -14.89
N VAL A 213 18.29 6.62 -13.62
CA VAL A 213 17.73 7.64 -12.72
C VAL A 213 18.66 8.84 -12.57
N LYS A 214 19.96 8.60 -12.36
CA LYS A 214 20.96 9.68 -12.23
C LYS A 214 21.10 10.49 -13.52
N GLU A 215 21.23 9.80 -14.66
CA GLU A 215 21.32 10.42 -15.99
C GLU A 215 20.08 11.27 -16.30
N PHE A 216 18.88 10.79 -15.97
CA PHE A 216 17.64 11.50 -16.27
C PHE A 216 17.44 12.73 -15.38
N ALA A 217 17.94 12.67 -14.14
CA ALA A 217 17.92 13.79 -13.21
C ALA A 217 18.75 14.99 -13.71
N GLU A 218 19.81 14.76 -14.51
CA GLU A 218 20.59 15.85 -15.15
C GLU A 218 19.74 16.69 -16.12
N GLU A 219 18.65 16.12 -16.62
CA GLU A 219 17.66 16.80 -17.47
C GLU A 219 16.35 17.10 -16.73
N SER A 220 16.40 17.14 -15.39
CA SER A 220 15.24 17.41 -14.54
C SER A 220 14.10 16.39 -14.70
N VAL A 221 14.39 15.17 -15.15
CA VAL A 221 13.43 14.07 -15.23
C VAL A 221 13.58 13.17 -14.02
N VAL A 222 12.76 13.41 -12.99
CA VAL A 222 12.85 12.69 -11.70
C VAL A 222 11.59 11.90 -11.36
N THR A 223 10.42 12.39 -11.79
CA THR A 223 9.12 11.74 -11.62
C THR A 223 8.60 11.15 -12.91
N ILE A 224 7.61 10.28 -12.77
CA ILE A 224 6.83 9.75 -13.88
C ILE A 224 6.21 10.90 -14.70
N TYR A 225 5.69 11.95 -14.06
CA TYR A 225 5.15 13.13 -14.72
C TYR A 225 6.20 13.79 -15.63
N ASP A 226 7.42 14.01 -15.11
CA ASP A 226 8.50 14.65 -15.87
C ASP A 226 8.86 13.80 -17.10
N LEU A 227 8.93 12.48 -16.93
CA LEU A 227 9.24 11.56 -18.02
C LEU A 227 8.17 11.59 -19.11
N LEU A 228 6.90 11.58 -18.74
CA LEU A 228 5.78 11.65 -19.68
C LEU A 228 5.70 12.98 -20.42
N ASN A 229 6.13 14.07 -19.79
CA ASN A 229 6.10 15.42 -20.36
C ASN A 229 7.43 15.88 -20.96
N TYR A 230 8.45 15.03 -20.97
CA TYR A 230 9.78 15.37 -21.47
C TYR A 230 9.75 15.81 -22.95
N GLN A 231 10.35 16.98 -23.23
CA GLN A 231 10.46 17.61 -24.56
C GLN A 231 11.90 17.80 -25.04
N GLY A 232 12.91 17.36 -24.28
CA GLY A 232 14.31 17.50 -24.68
C GLY A 232 14.72 16.53 -25.80
N SER A 233 16.00 16.49 -26.14
CA SER A 233 16.51 15.70 -27.28
C SER A 233 17.05 14.31 -26.93
N ASN A 234 17.07 13.92 -25.65
CA ASN A 234 17.67 12.67 -25.20
C ASN A 234 16.85 11.45 -25.66
N LYS A 235 17.41 10.71 -26.61
CA LYS A 235 16.79 9.53 -27.22
C LYS A 235 16.45 8.44 -26.20
N ARG A 236 17.25 8.32 -25.13
CA ARG A 236 17.02 7.32 -24.09
C ARG A 236 15.80 7.68 -23.23
N ILE A 237 15.67 8.96 -22.86
CA ILE A 237 14.49 9.45 -22.13
C ILE A 237 13.23 9.25 -22.99
N HIS A 238 13.26 9.59 -24.28
CA HIS A 238 12.15 9.33 -25.21
C HIS A 238 11.75 7.86 -25.28
N ARG A 239 12.72 6.94 -25.35
CA ARG A 239 12.43 5.49 -25.31
C ARG A 239 11.72 5.09 -24.02
N PHE A 240 12.19 5.56 -22.87
CA PHE A 240 11.58 5.23 -21.58
C PHE A 240 10.24 5.92 -21.36
N ARG A 241 10.00 7.08 -21.98
CA ARG A 241 8.69 7.73 -22.02
C ARG A 241 7.64 6.83 -22.65
N GLU A 242 7.93 6.25 -23.82
CA GLU A 242 6.98 5.35 -24.48
C GLU A 242 6.76 4.05 -23.69
N ILE A 243 7.80 3.51 -23.06
CA ILE A 243 7.67 2.37 -22.12
C ILE A 243 6.81 2.73 -20.90
N ALA A 244 6.94 3.96 -20.38
CA ALA A 244 6.18 4.43 -19.23
C ALA A 244 4.69 4.54 -19.57
N LYS A 245 4.35 5.05 -20.76
CA LYS A 245 2.96 5.10 -21.26
C LYS A 245 2.28 3.73 -21.16
N ASP A 246 2.92 2.67 -21.65
CA ASP A 246 2.36 1.31 -21.59
C ASP A 246 2.17 0.77 -20.16
N GLN A 247 3.02 1.22 -19.23
CA GLN A 247 2.97 0.81 -17.82
C GLN A 247 1.96 1.62 -17.00
N ILE A 248 1.65 2.86 -17.40
CA ILE A 248 0.84 3.80 -16.61
C ILE A 248 -0.58 3.94 -17.14
N TYR A 249 -0.78 3.92 -18.47
CA TYR A 249 -2.14 4.03 -19.07
C TYR A 249 -3.07 2.86 -18.73
N LYS A 250 -2.56 1.81 -18.07
CA LYS A 250 -3.39 0.77 -17.48
C LYS A 250 -4.02 1.17 -16.13
N PHE A 251 -3.63 2.31 -15.57
CA PHE A 251 -3.88 2.71 -14.17
C PHE A 251 -4.16 4.21 -13.96
N THR A 252 -4.32 4.98 -15.02
CA THR A 252 -4.90 6.34 -15.06
C THR A 252 -6.19 6.27 -15.86
#